data_AF-A0A522B4S5-F1
#
_entry.id   AF-A0A522B4S5-F1
#
_cell.length_a   1.000
_cell.length_b   1.000
_cell.length_c   1.000
_cell.angle_alpha   90.00
_cell.angle_beta   90.00
_cell.angle_gamma   90.00
#
_symmetry.space_group_name_H-M   'P 1'
#
loop_
_entity.id
_entity.type
_entity.pdbx_description
1 polymer ?
#
loop_
_entity_poly.entity_id
_entity_poly.type
_entity_poly.pdbx_seq_one_letter_code
_entity_poly.pdbx_strand_id
1 'polypeptide(L)'
;MVTPSSTWRLLVDRRSFLRSTALAVGVTALGPSFWSRAYAATARPGPGPYGALGPADANGVLLPGGFRSRVLAVTGEVVPGTAYPWHPAPDGGAVFPQDDGGWVYTSNSEVPGAGGAGALRFGADGEIVAGYRILTGTSQNCAGGPSPWGTWLSGEENPGGLVHECTVTGPSQGVPLPALGTF
;
A
#
# COMPACT_ATOMS: atom_id res chain seq x y z
N MET A 1 3.70 -24.30 67.24
CA MET A 1 4.65 -24.93 66.28
C MET A 1 4.13 -24.64 64.88
N VAL A 2 4.62 -23.57 64.26
CA VAL A 2 4.19 -23.13 62.91
C VAL A 2 5.38 -23.32 61.99
N THR A 3 5.28 -24.21 61.01
CA THR A 3 6.23 -24.35 59.92
C THR A 3 5.88 -23.36 58.80
N PRO A 4 6.80 -22.48 58.37
CA PRO A 4 6.56 -21.67 57.19
C PRO A 4 6.88 -22.52 55.94
N SER A 5 5.87 -22.79 55.11
CA SER A 5 6.06 -23.34 53.76
C SER A 5 6.53 -22.23 52.82
N SER A 6 7.85 -22.04 52.71
CA SER A 6 8.45 -21.15 51.72
C SER A 6 8.35 -21.77 50.32
N THR A 7 7.32 -21.38 49.57
CA THR A 7 7.24 -21.71 48.15
C THR A 7 8.03 -20.68 47.36
N TRP A 8 9.34 -20.88 47.23
CA TRP A 8 10.15 -20.15 46.26
C TRP A 8 9.83 -20.70 44.87
N ARG A 9 8.96 -20.02 44.11
CA ARG A 9 8.91 -20.23 42.66
C ARG A 9 10.19 -19.67 42.08
N LEU A 10 11.05 -20.53 41.53
CA LEU A 10 12.18 -20.08 40.73
C LEU A 10 11.65 -19.20 39.59
N LEU A 11 12.12 -17.95 39.53
CA LEU A 11 11.78 -16.99 38.48
C LEU A 11 12.29 -17.39 37.08
N VAL A 12 13.07 -18.47 36.97
CA VAL A 12 13.61 -18.97 35.71
C VAL A 12 13.55 -20.51 35.69
N ASP A 13 12.79 -21.08 34.74
CA ASP A 13 12.79 -22.51 34.47
C ASP A 13 14.08 -22.93 33.73
N ARG A 14 14.54 -24.16 33.97
CA ARG A 14 15.74 -24.73 33.32
C ARG A 14 15.68 -24.65 31.79
N ARG A 15 14.50 -24.81 31.19
CA ARG A 15 14.34 -24.71 29.73
C ARG A 15 14.48 -23.27 29.26
N SER A 16 13.99 -22.31 30.04
CA SER A 16 14.22 -20.88 29.77
C SER A 16 15.69 -20.52 29.88
N PHE A 17 16.39 -20.97 30.92
CA PHE A 17 17.82 -20.73 31.07
C PHE A 17 18.62 -21.28 29.88
N LEU A 18 18.42 -22.56 29.54
CA LEU A 18 19.12 -23.19 28.42
C LEU A 18 18.81 -22.56 27.06
N ARG A 19 17.55 -22.15 26.82
CA ARG A 19 17.17 -21.43 25.59
C ARG A 19 17.86 -20.08 25.49
N SER A 20 17.87 -19.31 26.57
CA SER A 20 18.53 -18.00 26.61
C SER A 20 20.04 -18.12 26.42
N THR A 21 20.68 -19.11 27.05
CA THR A 21 22.11 -19.37 26.86
C THR A 21 22.43 -19.81 25.44
N ALA A 22 21.64 -20.71 24.85
CA ALA A 22 21.85 -21.16 23.46
C ALA A 22 21.72 -20.01 22.45
N LEU A 23 20.76 -19.10 22.65
CA LEU A 23 20.60 -17.89 21.83
C LEU A 23 21.81 -16.95 21.97
N ALA A 24 22.26 -16.67 23.19
CA ALA A 24 23.39 -15.78 23.44
C ALA A 24 24.71 -16.33 22.86
N VAL A 25 24.94 -17.64 22.98
CA VAL A 25 26.10 -18.31 22.37
C VAL A 25 25.98 -18.32 20.85
N GLY A 26 24.79 -18.57 20.29
CA GLY A 26 24.57 -18.53 18.85
C GLY A 26 24.87 -17.17 18.22
N VAL A 27 24.48 -16.07 18.89
CA VAL A 27 24.75 -14.70 18.43
C VAL A 27 26.25 -14.36 18.47
N THR A 28 26.97 -14.81 19.49
CA THR A 28 28.41 -14.50 19.66
C THR A 28 29.33 -15.42 18.87
N ALA A 29 28.97 -16.71 18.70
CA ALA A 29 29.74 -17.67 17.91
C ALA A 29 29.73 -17.33 16.40
N LEU A 30 28.64 -16.72 15.94
CA LEU A 30 28.52 -16.20 14.59
C LEU A 30 29.05 -14.76 14.62
N GLY A 31 30.32 -14.57 14.27
CA GLY A 31 30.97 -13.26 14.34
C GLY A 31 30.32 -12.17 13.47
N PRO A 32 30.72 -10.89 13.62
CA PRO A 32 30.13 -9.76 12.89
C PRO A 32 30.10 -9.92 11.37
N SER A 33 31.09 -10.62 10.79
CA SER A 33 31.17 -10.87 9.35
C SER A 33 30.15 -11.90 8.84
N PHE A 34 29.62 -12.76 9.72
CA PHE A 34 28.50 -13.65 9.39
C PHE A 34 27.20 -12.84 9.38
N TRP A 35 26.91 -12.09 10.44
CA TRP A 35 25.69 -11.28 10.53
C TRP A 35 25.63 -10.20 9.45
N SER A 36 26.75 -9.55 9.16
CA SER A 36 26.85 -8.59 8.05
C SER A 36 26.51 -9.25 6.71
N ARG A 37 26.96 -10.49 6.46
CA ARG A 37 26.58 -11.25 5.24
C ARG A 37 25.14 -11.73 5.25
N ALA A 38 24.59 -12.09 6.41
CA ALA A 38 23.19 -12.51 6.54
C ALA A 38 22.22 -11.35 6.28
N TYR A 39 22.53 -10.15 6.80
CA TYR A 39 21.74 -8.93 6.55
C TYR A 39 22.03 -8.29 5.18
N ALA A 40 23.22 -8.52 4.62
CA ALA A 40 23.56 -8.10 3.25
C ALA A 40 23.08 -9.10 2.19
N ALA A 41 22.51 -10.25 2.58
CA ALA A 41 21.95 -11.20 1.64
C ALA A 41 20.76 -10.56 0.94
N THR A 42 20.90 -10.31 -0.36
CA THR A 42 19.80 -9.82 -1.18
C THR A 42 18.68 -10.84 -1.18
N ALA A 43 17.45 -10.38 -0.90
CA ALA A 43 16.27 -11.22 -1.01
C ALA A 43 16.20 -11.78 -2.44
N ARG A 44 16.25 -13.10 -2.57
CA ARG A 44 16.01 -13.78 -3.84
C ARG A 44 14.52 -14.11 -3.91
N PRO A 45 13.83 -13.79 -5.01
CA PRO A 45 12.45 -14.24 -5.21
C PRO A 45 12.40 -15.76 -5.06
N GLY A 46 11.69 -16.23 -4.03
CA GLY A 46 11.38 -17.65 -3.87
C GLY A 46 10.29 -18.08 -4.85
N PRO A 47 10.04 -19.39 -5.01
CA PRO A 47 8.85 -19.87 -5.71
C PRO A 47 7.59 -19.32 -5.04
N GLY A 48 6.89 -18.41 -5.72
CA GLY A 48 5.61 -17.89 -5.25
C GLY A 48 4.50 -18.93 -5.41
N PRO A 49 3.40 -18.83 -4.64
CA PRO A 49 2.28 -19.78 -4.71
C PRO A 49 1.52 -19.72 -6.04
N TYR A 50 1.78 -18.70 -6.85
CA TYR A 50 1.02 -18.40 -8.07
C TYR A 50 1.54 -19.13 -9.32
N GLY A 51 2.74 -19.72 -9.26
CA GLY A 51 3.38 -20.37 -10.41
C GLY A 51 4.17 -19.40 -11.31
N ALA A 52 4.69 -19.93 -12.42
CA ALA A 52 5.46 -19.15 -13.38
C ALA A 52 4.56 -18.23 -14.21
N LEU A 53 5.12 -17.12 -14.70
CA LEU A 53 4.45 -16.24 -15.66
C LEU A 53 4.23 -16.96 -16.99
N GLY A 54 3.03 -16.82 -17.55
CA GLY A 54 2.72 -17.22 -18.91
C GLY A 54 3.11 -16.16 -19.95
N PRO A 55 2.75 -16.36 -21.23
CA PRO A 55 2.83 -15.31 -22.24
C PRO A 55 1.93 -14.12 -21.86
N ALA A 56 2.19 -12.97 -22.48
CA ALA A 56 1.36 -11.79 -22.32
C ALA A 56 -0.10 -12.07 -22.76
N ASP A 57 -1.06 -11.58 -22.01
CA ASP A 57 -2.48 -11.60 -22.39
C ASP A 57 -2.81 -10.52 -23.45
N ALA A 58 -4.10 -10.36 -23.78
CA ALA A 58 -4.55 -9.39 -24.78
C ALA A 58 -4.23 -7.92 -24.41
N ASN A 59 -3.96 -7.64 -23.14
CA ASN A 59 -3.57 -6.31 -22.65
C ASN A 59 -2.04 -6.17 -22.51
N GLY A 60 -1.26 -7.17 -22.92
CA GLY A 60 0.19 -7.16 -22.85
C GLY A 60 0.74 -7.57 -21.48
N VAL A 61 -0.08 -8.06 -20.55
CA VAL A 61 0.34 -8.38 -19.18
C VAL A 61 0.72 -9.84 -19.05
N LEU A 62 1.94 -10.12 -18.56
CA LEU A 62 2.38 -11.48 -18.25
C LEU A 62 1.83 -11.86 -16.87
N LEU A 63 0.98 -12.89 -16.84
CA LEU A 63 0.32 -13.36 -15.63
C LEU A 63 0.54 -14.85 -15.43
N PRO A 64 0.56 -15.35 -14.17
CA PRO A 64 0.52 -16.78 -13.92
C PRO A 64 -0.81 -17.41 -14.38
N GLY A 65 -0.80 -18.73 -14.58
CA GLY A 65 -2.00 -19.47 -14.98
C GLY A 65 -3.17 -19.25 -14.00
N GLY A 66 -4.38 -19.03 -14.54
CA GLY A 66 -5.60 -18.78 -13.76
C GLY A 66 -5.89 -17.30 -13.46
N PHE A 67 -4.95 -16.40 -13.73
CA PHE A 67 -5.15 -14.95 -13.62
C PHE A 67 -5.57 -14.34 -14.96
N ARG A 68 -6.24 -13.18 -14.90
CA ARG A 68 -6.62 -12.36 -16.06
C ARG A 68 -6.46 -10.88 -15.72
N SER A 69 -6.18 -10.04 -16.71
CA SER A 69 -6.22 -8.58 -16.54
C SER A 69 -7.49 -7.97 -17.15
N ARG A 70 -7.88 -6.79 -16.64
CA ARG A 70 -8.95 -5.94 -17.18
C ARG A 70 -8.45 -4.50 -17.16
N VAL A 71 -8.48 -3.83 -18.30
CA VAL A 71 -8.22 -2.38 -18.37
C VAL A 71 -9.43 -1.66 -17.77
N LEU A 72 -9.20 -0.86 -16.73
CA LEU A 72 -10.26 -0.10 -16.06
C LEU A 72 -10.45 1.28 -16.69
N ALA A 73 -9.34 1.93 -17.06
CA ALA A 73 -9.31 3.27 -17.62
C ALA A 73 -8.02 3.48 -18.42
N VAL A 74 -8.08 4.37 -19.41
CA VAL A 74 -6.95 4.75 -20.26
C VAL A 74 -6.87 6.28 -20.28
N THR A 75 -5.66 6.82 -20.09
CA THR A 75 -5.38 8.27 -20.13
C THR A 75 -6.13 8.98 -21.26
N GLY A 76 -6.91 10.00 -20.92
CA GLY A 76 -7.63 10.83 -21.89
C GLY A 76 -8.89 10.20 -22.48
N GLU A 77 -9.09 8.89 -22.32
CA GLU A 77 -10.32 8.22 -22.75
C GLU A 77 -11.41 8.36 -21.68
N VAL A 78 -12.66 8.40 -22.14
CA VAL A 78 -13.82 8.33 -21.25
C VAL A 78 -13.88 6.93 -20.65
N VAL A 79 -13.92 6.86 -19.32
CA VAL A 79 -14.02 5.60 -18.59
C VAL A 79 -15.34 4.91 -18.96
N PRO A 80 -15.31 3.65 -19.44
CA PRO A 80 -16.51 2.93 -19.86
C PRO A 80 -17.61 2.94 -18.80
N GLY A 81 -18.85 3.18 -19.22
CA GLY A 81 -20.02 3.27 -18.32
C GLY A 81 -20.17 4.63 -17.62
N THR A 82 -19.31 5.60 -17.89
CA THR A 82 -19.34 6.92 -17.25
C THR A 82 -19.21 8.05 -18.29
N ALA A 83 -19.21 9.30 -17.81
CA ALA A 83 -18.84 10.49 -18.60
C ALA A 83 -17.46 11.06 -18.22
N TYR A 84 -16.69 10.34 -17.41
CA TYR A 84 -15.45 10.85 -16.81
C TYR A 84 -14.24 10.49 -17.67
N PRO A 85 -13.50 11.48 -18.22
CA PRO A 85 -12.23 11.21 -18.87
C PRO A 85 -11.17 10.88 -17.82
N TRP A 86 -10.40 9.81 -18.04
CA TRP A 86 -9.33 9.43 -17.12
C TRP A 86 -8.17 10.42 -17.20
N HIS A 87 -7.56 10.73 -16.05
CA HIS A 87 -6.46 11.68 -16.00
C HIS A 87 -5.18 11.10 -16.64
N PRO A 88 -4.29 11.97 -17.13
CA PRO A 88 -2.97 11.56 -17.57
C PRO A 88 -2.09 11.06 -16.42
N ALA A 89 -1.01 10.37 -16.79
CA ALA A 89 0.02 9.86 -15.89
C ALA A 89 -0.55 9.25 -14.58
N PRO A 90 -1.41 8.22 -14.67
CA PRO A 90 -1.95 7.58 -13.50
C PRO A 90 -0.82 6.94 -12.69
N ASP A 91 -0.80 7.24 -11.40
CA ASP A 91 0.22 6.78 -10.47
C ASP A 91 -0.45 6.24 -9.18
N GLY A 92 0.15 6.48 -8.02
CA GLY A 92 -0.23 5.89 -6.74
C GLY A 92 -1.71 6.02 -6.42
N GLY A 93 -2.23 4.97 -5.82
CA GLY A 93 -3.66 4.83 -5.56
C GLY A 93 -3.97 3.85 -4.44
N ALA A 94 -5.20 3.89 -3.96
CA ALA A 94 -5.70 2.98 -2.95
C ALA A 94 -7.16 2.58 -3.23
N VAL A 95 -7.59 1.49 -2.60
CA VAL A 95 -8.96 0.98 -2.69
C VAL A 95 -9.65 1.12 -1.33
N PHE A 96 -10.86 1.67 -1.34
CA PHE A 96 -11.67 1.95 -0.16
C PHE A 96 -13.00 1.17 -0.25
N PRO A 97 -13.27 0.21 0.67
CA PRO A 97 -14.54 -0.50 0.68
C PRO A 97 -15.70 0.45 0.99
N GLN A 98 -16.89 0.12 0.50
CA GLN A 98 -18.13 0.87 0.74
C GLN A 98 -19.19 -0.04 1.39
N ASP A 99 -20.13 0.55 2.12
CA ASP A 99 -21.14 -0.18 2.89
C ASP A 99 -22.08 -1.03 2.01
N ASP A 100 -22.21 -0.69 0.73
CA ASP A 100 -23.02 -1.43 -0.24
C ASP A 100 -22.28 -2.65 -0.87
N GLY A 101 -21.10 -2.99 -0.35
CA GLY A 101 -20.26 -4.09 -0.84
C GLY A 101 -19.42 -3.73 -2.06
N GLY A 102 -19.60 -2.53 -2.60
CA GLY A 102 -18.72 -1.97 -3.62
C GLY A 102 -17.42 -1.38 -3.03
N TRP A 103 -16.66 -0.72 -3.88
CA TRP A 103 -15.42 -0.04 -3.49
C TRP A 103 -15.15 1.20 -4.33
N VAL A 104 -14.23 2.04 -3.87
CA VAL A 104 -13.70 3.19 -4.61
C VAL A 104 -12.21 2.95 -4.83
N TYR A 105 -11.73 3.11 -6.06
CA TYR A 105 -10.32 3.21 -6.38
C TYR A 105 -9.94 4.67 -6.57
N THR A 106 -8.90 5.14 -5.88
CA THR A 106 -8.28 6.44 -6.15
C THR A 106 -7.01 6.26 -6.96
N SER A 107 -6.67 7.25 -7.79
CA SER A 107 -5.41 7.29 -8.51
C SER A 107 -4.94 8.73 -8.64
N ASN A 108 -3.65 8.95 -8.39
CA ASN A 108 -3.01 10.23 -8.59
C ASN A 108 -2.68 10.47 -10.08
N SER A 109 -2.53 11.75 -10.42
CA SER A 109 -2.05 12.22 -11.72
C SER A 109 -0.68 12.87 -11.55
N GLU A 110 0.36 12.22 -12.05
CA GLU A 110 1.75 12.67 -11.90
C GLU A 110 2.17 13.63 -13.04
N VAL A 111 1.39 14.69 -13.25
CA VAL A 111 1.68 15.68 -14.31
C VAL A 111 2.27 16.97 -13.72
N PRO A 112 3.43 17.43 -14.21
CA PRO A 112 3.97 18.74 -13.87
C PRO A 112 3.00 19.88 -14.16
N GLY A 113 2.65 20.65 -13.13
CA GLY A 113 1.77 21.82 -13.21
C GLY A 113 0.27 21.52 -13.42
N ALA A 114 -0.11 20.24 -13.55
CA ALA A 114 -1.50 19.84 -13.82
C ALA A 114 -1.82 18.46 -13.23
N GLY A 115 -1.35 18.20 -12.02
CA GLY A 115 -1.60 16.96 -11.29
C GLY A 115 -3.01 16.86 -10.73
N GLY A 116 -3.14 16.13 -9.63
CA GLY A 116 -4.37 15.91 -8.89
C GLY A 116 -4.62 14.44 -8.62
N ALA A 117 -5.88 14.11 -8.35
CA ALA A 117 -6.30 12.72 -8.16
C ALA A 117 -7.73 12.52 -8.66
N GLY A 118 -7.94 11.39 -9.34
CA GLY A 118 -9.25 10.89 -9.76
C GLY A 118 -9.68 9.68 -8.93
N ALA A 119 -10.94 9.31 -9.07
CA ALA A 119 -11.50 8.13 -8.45
C ALA A 119 -12.50 7.41 -9.36
N LEU A 120 -12.58 6.09 -9.22
CA LEU A 120 -13.59 5.22 -9.81
C LEU A 120 -14.38 4.52 -8.72
N ARG A 121 -15.70 4.56 -8.80
CA ARG A 121 -16.63 3.83 -7.93
C ARG A 121 -17.05 2.54 -8.61
N PHE A 122 -16.97 1.42 -7.89
CA PHE A 122 -17.30 0.08 -8.37
C PHE A 122 -18.46 -0.55 -7.60
N GLY A 123 -19.48 -1.07 -8.27
CA GLY A 123 -20.52 -1.88 -7.63
C GLY A 123 -19.95 -3.13 -6.93
N ALA A 124 -20.79 -3.81 -6.14
CA ALA A 124 -20.42 -5.07 -5.49
C ALA A 124 -20.11 -6.21 -6.49
N ASP A 125 -20.59 -6.07 -7.73
CA ASP A 125 -20.27 -6.94 -8.88
C ASP A 125 -18.92 -6.63 -9.53
N GLY A 126 -18.25 -5.54 -9.11
CA GLY A 126 -16.99 -5.08 -9.68
C GLY A 126 -17.14 -4.30 -10.98
N GLU A 127 -18.34 -3.85 -11.34
CA GLU A 127 -18.56 -2.96 -12.48
C GLU A 127 -18.40 -1.49 -12.09
N ILE A 128 -17.87 -0.67 -13.00
CA ILE A 128 -17.68 0.76 -12.75
C ILE A 128 -19.06 1.45 -12.83
N VAL A 129 -19.43 2.15 -11.76
CA VAL A 129 -20.71 2.87 -11.66
C VAL A 129 -20.54 4.40 -11.67
N ALA A 130 -19.34 4.90 -11.38
CA ALA A 130 -19.02 6.32 -11.52
C ALA A 130 -17.51 6.56 -11.65
N GLY A 131 -17.14 7.67 -12.25
CA GLY A 131 -15.80 8.24 -12.21
C GLY A 131 -15.88 9.73 -11.90
N TYR A 132 -14.95 10.23 -11.09
CA TYR A 132 -14.95 11.63 -10.65
C TYR A 132 -13.58 12.09 -10.18
N ARG A 133 -13.44 13.41 -10.01
CA ARG A 133 -12.24 14.04 -9.49
C ARG A 133 -12.35 14.27 -7.99
N ILE A 134 -11.25 14.05 -7.26
CA ILE A 134 -11.17 14.27 -5.81
C ILE A 134 -10.10 15.30 -5.42
N LEU A 135 -9.17 15.61 -6.34
CA LEU A 135 -8.16 16.65 -6.18
C LEU A 135 -7.81 17.30 -7.52
N THR A 136 -7.71 18.64 -7.52
CA THR A 136 -7.23 19.47 -8.63
C THR A 136 -6.39 20.63 -8.11
N GLY A 137 -5.67 21.32 -9.01
CA GLY A 137 -4.88 22.52 -8.65
C GLY A 137 -3.54 22.20 -7.99
N THR A 138 -3.12 20.95 -8.05
CA THR A 138 -1.83 20.45 -7.57
C THR A 138 -0.95 20.01 -8.75
N SER A 139 0.29 19.63 -8.46
CA SER A 139 1.31 19.29 -9.46
C SER A 139 2.05 18.01 -9.07
N GLN A 140 2.36 17.16 -10.05
CA GLN A 140 3.16 15.93 -9.87
C GLN A 140 2.69 15.11 -8.67
N ASN A 141 1.39 14.80 -8.57
CA ASN A 141 0.92 13.92 -7.52
C ASN A 141 1.45 12.51 -7.81
N CYS A 142 2.39 12.04 -7.00
CA CYS A 142 3.11 10.79 -7.21
C CYS A 142 2.37 9.66 -6.48
N ALA A 143 2.76 9.40 -5.24
CA ALA A 143 2.15 8.38 -4.39
C ALA A 143 1.26 8.98 -3.27
N GLY A 144 0.93 8.14 -2.29
CA GLY A 144 0.05 8.51 -1.21
C GLY A 144 -0.22 7.39 -0.22
N GLY A 145 -1.22 7.58 0.63
CA GLY A 145 -1.63 6.56 1.59
C GLY A 145 -3.10 6.69 2.00
N PRO A 146 -3.82 5.56 2.20
CA PRO A 146 -5.12 5.60 2.81
C PRO A 146 -4.99 5.99 4.29
N SER A 147 -5.80 6.94 4.74
CA SER A 147 -5.91 7.24 6.16
C SER A 147 -6.72 6.14 6.87
N PRO A 148 -6.51 5.94 8.19
CA PRO A 148 -7.32 4.99 8.97
C PRO A 148 -8.82 5.32 9.03
N TRP A 149 -9.21 6.55 8.67
CA TRP A 149 -10.60 7.02 8.66
C TRP A 149 -11.19 7.13 7.24
N GLY A 150 -10.53 6.52 6.24
CA GLY A 150 -11.13 6.28 4.92
C GLY A 150 -10.98 7.44 3.92
N THR A 151 -9.98 8.30 4.09
CA THR A 151 -9.60 9.34 3.12
C THR A 151 -8.31 8.95 2.38
N TRP A 152 -8.07 9.56 1.23
CA TRP A 152 -6.83 9.40 0.46
C TRP A 152 -5.88 10.56 0.72
N LEU A 153 -4.64 10.27 1.13
CA LEU A 153 -3.57 11.26 1.22
C LEU A 153 -2.78 11.24 -0.09
N SER A 154 -2.87 12.29 -0.90
CA SER A 154 -2.10 12.45 -2.15
C SER A 154 -0.89 13.36 -1.91
N GLY A 155 0.32 12.94 -2.32
CA GLY A 155 1.53 13.75 -2.17
C GLY A 155 2.01 14.36 -3.49
N GLU A 156 2.26 15.66 -3.51
CA GLU A 156 2.93 16.35 -4.61
C GLU A 156 4.44 16.12 -4.57
N GLU A 157 5.04 15.48 -5.57
CA GLU A 157 6.48 15.27 -5.71
C GLU A 157 7.11 16.43 -6.50
N ASN A 158 7.17 17.62 -5.89
CA ASN A 158 7.84 18.78 -6.46
C ASN A 158 8.31 19.74 -5.37
N PRO A 159 9.24 20.68 -5.65
CA PRO A 159 9.70 21.64 -4.65
C PRO A 159 8.56 22.53 -4.12
N GLY A 160 8.37 22.50 -2.81
CA GLY A 160 7.24 23.14 -2.13
C GLY A 160 5.98 22.28 -2.09
N GLY A 161 6.08 20.99 -2.44
CA GLY A 161 4.98 20.05 -2.51
C GLY A 161 4.33 19.82 -1.16
N LEU A 162 3.02 19.58 -1.17
CA LEU A 162 2.22 19.29 0.01
C LEU A 162 1.57 17.91 -0.09
N VAL A 163 1.20 17.39 1.07
CA VAL A 163 0.24 16.29 1.17
C VAL A 163 -1.16 16.86 1.22
N HIS A 164 -2.09 16.30 0.45
CA HIS A 164 -3.50 16.70 0.38
C HIS A 164 -4.40 15.55 0.80
N GLU A 165 -5.32 15.81 1.72
CA GLU A 165 -6.31 14.84 2.16
C GLU A 165 -7.59 14.94 1.33
N CYS A 166 -7.99 13.84 0.71
CA CYS A 166 -9.10 13.77 -0.23
C CYS A 166 -10.20 12.84 0.31
N THR A 167 -11.44 13.33 0.34
CA THR A 167 -12.61 12.46 0.54
C THR A 167 -12.84 11.63 -0.72
N VAL A 168 -13.23 10.36 -0.57
CA VAL A 168 -13.28 9.42 -1.71
C VAL A 168 -14.70 9.03 -2.12
N THR A 169 -15.71 9.31 -1.29
CA THR A 169 -17.10 8.84 -1.47
C THR A 169 -17.88 9.56 -2.56
N GLY A 170 -17.28 10.57 -3.19
CA GLY A 170 -17.87 11.31 -4.31
C GLY A 170 -16.93 12.42 -4.80
N PRO A 171 -17.38 13.25 -5.76
CA PRO A 171 -16.64 14.41 -6.21
C PRO A 171 -16.27 15.31 -5.02
N SER A 172 -15.00 15.68 -4.92
CA SER A 172 -14.50 16.50 -3.82
C SER A 172 -13.33 17.37 -4.25
N GLN A 173 -12.81 18.15 -3.31
CA GLN A 173 -11.52 18.81 -3.44
C GLN A 173 -10.67 18.49 -2.21
N GLY A 174 -9.45 18.01 -2.43
CA GLY A 174 -8.53 17.69 -1.36
C GLY A 174 -8.07 18.95 -0.60
N VAL A 175 -7.77 18.77 0.68
CA VAL A 175 -7.34 19.84 1.59
C VAL A 175 -5.85 19.68 1.89
N PRO A 176 -5.03 20.72 1.70
CA PRO A 176 -3.60 20.64 2.01
C PRO A 176 -3.37 20.43 3.51
N LEU A 177 -2.38 19.62 3.85
CA LEU A 177 -1.94 19.30 5.21
C LEU A 177 -0.54 19.86 5.48
N PRO A 178 -0.38 21.19 5.65
CA PRO A 178 0.93 21.81 5.84
C PRO A 178 1.67 21.33 7.10
N ALA A 179 0.95 20.79 8.08
CA ALA A 179 1.54 20.18 9.27
C ALA A 179 2.39 18.93 8.97
N LEU A 180 2.21 18.29 7.81
CA LEU A 180 3.04 17.17 7.34
C LEU A 180 4.34 17.63 6.65
N GLY A 181 4.56 18.94 6.57
CA GLY A 181 5.75 19.55 5.98
C GLY A 181 5.58 19.85 4.50
N THR A 182 6.61 20.51 3.96
CA THR A 182 6.79 20.81 2.54
C THR A 182 8.14 20.24 2.11
N PHE A 183 8.25 19.70 0.91
CA PHE A 183 9.47 19.07 0.40
C PHE A 183 9.78 19.48 -1.04
#